data_AF-A0A4Q3S3F8-F1
#
_entry.id   AF-A0A4Q3S3F8-F1
#
_cell.length_a   1.000
_cell.length_b   1.000
_cell.length_c   1.000
_cell.angle_alpha   90.00
_cell.angle_beta   90.00
_cell.angle_gamma   90.00
#
_symmetry.space_group_name_H-M   'P 1'
#
loop_
_entity.id
_entity.type
_entity.pdbx_description
1 polymer ?
#
loop_
_entity_poly.entity_id
_entity_poly.type
_entity_poly.pdbx_seq_one_letter_code
_entity_poly.pdbx_strand_id
1 'polypeptide(L)'
;FHITITASIRLVRALQPVMPFLSRHAATRTLLLAQLSARPWALAPQTVLTEMRSFAATPVFDAMVHELATGPLQAGAASTPGRVTIGWGRNDRLLLPRQAHRAQAAFPNARLRWFDHCGHFPHWDQPEETVQTILQATG
;
A
#
# COMPACT_ATOMS: atom_id res chain seq x y z
N PHE A 1 3.96 -11.35 -8.88
CA PHE A 1 4.15 -9.95 -8.47
C PHE A 1 5.54 -9.42 -8.79
N HIS A 2 6.63 -10.20 -8.67
CA HIS A 2 7.99 -9.75 -8.99
C HIS A 2 8.08 -9.02 -10.35
N ILE A 3 7.71 -9.71 -11.44
CA ILE A 3 7.75 -9.14 -12.80
C ILE A 3 6.90 -7.87 -12.91
N THR A 4 5.67 -7.88 -12.37
CA THR A 4 4.73 -6.76 -12.50
C THR A 4 5.17 -5.53 -11.71
N ILE A 5 5.72 -5.71 -10.49
CA ILE A 5 6.22 -4.61 -9.67
C ILE A 5 7.53 -4.05 -10.26
N THR A 6 8.46 -4.91 -10.70
CA THR A 6 9.69 -4.47 -11.38
C THR A 6 9.38 -3.71 -12.68
N ALA A 7 8.42 -4.16 -13.47
CA ALA A 7 7.98 -3.43 -14.67
C ALA A 7 7.35 -2.08 -14.32
N SER A 8 6.52 -2.04 -13.28
CA SER A 8 5.87 -0.81 -12.81
C SER A 8 6.90 0.24 -12.37
N ILE A 9 7.90 -0.13 -11.57
CA ILE A 9 8.91 0.84 -11.12
C ILE A 9 9.79 1.35 -12.26
N ARG A 10 10.14 0.49 -13.23
CA ARG A 10 10.86 0.92 -14.44
C ARG A 10 10.06 1.95 -15.23
N LEU A 11 8.76 1.73 -15.39
CA LEU A 11 7.86 2.68 -16.05
C LEU A 11 7.79 4.00 -15.27
N VAL A 12 7.61 3.95 -13.94
CA VAL A 12 7.58 5.15 -13.09
C VAL A 12 8.89 5.95 -13.19
N ARG A 13 10.04 5.28 -13.22
CA ARG A 13 11.36 5.91 -13.42
C ARG A 13 11.47 6.56 -14.81
N ALA A 14 11.05 5.88 -15.86
CA ALA A 14 11.07 6.41 -17.23
C ALA A 14 10.14 7.63 -17.41
N LEU A 15 9.00 7.65 -16.70
CA LEU A 15 8.01 8.73 -16.79
C LEU A 15 8.34 9.95 -15.91
N GLN A 16 9.44 9.97 -15.15
CA GLN A 16 9.77 11.10 -14.27
C GLN A 16 9.78 12.47 -14.95
N PRO A 17 10.31 12.66 -16.18
CA PRO A 17 10.30 13.95 -16.87
C PRO A 17 8.89 14.53 -17.09
N VAL A 18 7.90 13.66 -17.29
CA VAL A 18 6.49 14.05 -17.54
C VAL A 18 5.60 13.88 -16.31
N MET A 19 6.13 13.35 -15.20
CA MET A 19 5.37 13.07 -13.98
C MET A 19 4.61 14.28 -13.41
N PRO A 20 5.15 15.52 -13.42
CA PRO A 20 4.39 16.70 -12.97
C PRO A 20 3.12 16.96 -13.78
N PHE A 21 3.12 16.60 -15.07
CA PHE A 21 1.92 16.69 -15.90
C PHE A 21 0.95 15.55 -15.60
N LEU A 22 1.47 14.31 -15.50
CA LEU A 22 0.65 13.13 -15.20
C LEU A 22 -0.05 13.22 -13.84
N SER A 23 0.58 13.80 -12.82
CA SER A 23 -0.04 13.90 -11.50
C SER A 23 -1.24 14.85 -11.45
N ARG A 24 -1.30 15.83 -12.38
CA ARG A 24 -2.38 16.83 -12.44
C ARG A 24 -3.69 16.28 -13.02
N HIS A 25 -3.64 15.22 -13.82
CA HIS A 25 -4.82 14.68 -14.50
C HIS A 25 -5.42 13.48 -13.75
N ALA A 26 -6.73 13.50 -13.54
CA ALA A 26 -7.44 12.46 -12.80
C ALA A 26 -7.31 11.05 -13.43
N ALA A 27 -7.35 10.97 -14.77
CA ALA A 27 -7.22 9.72 -15.50
C ALA A 27 -5.85 9.06 -15.29
N THR A 28 -4.77 9.84 -15.39
CA THR A 28 -3.41 9.33 -15.20
C THR A 28 -3.12 9.03 -13.73
N ARG A 29 -3.64 9.80 -12.77
CA ARG A 29 -3.60 9.41 -11.35
C ARG A 29 -4.28 8.06 -11.10
N THR A 30 -5.44 7.85 -11.72
CA THR A 30 -6.18 6.58 -11.64
C THR A 30 -5.32 5.41 -12.11
N LEU A 31 -4.61 5.56 -13.24
CA LEU A 31 -3.72 4.52 -13.76
C LEU A 31 -2.49 4.30 -12.88
N LEU A 32 -1.79 5.38 -12.49
CA LEU A 32 -0.55 5.31 -11.70
C LEU A 32 -0.77 4.62 -10.34
N LEU A 33 -1.93 4.84 -9.73
CA LEU A 33 -2.22 4.42 -8.35
C LEU A 33 -3.34 3.37 -8.28
N ALA A 34 -3.68 2.72 -9.39
CA ALA A 34 -4.78 1.75 -9.50
C ALA A 34 -4.64 0.56 -8.53
N GLN A 35 -3.41 0.23 -8.13
CA GLN A 35 -3.10 -0.85 -7.19
C GLN A 35 -3.19 -0.41 -5.73
N LEU A 36 -3.12 0.90 -5.45
CA LEU A 36 -2.84 1.44 -4.12
C LEU A 36 -4.04 2.15 -3.48
N SER A 37 -4.94 2.74 -4.27
CA SER A 37 -6.10 3.49 -3.76
C SER A 37 -7.40 3.05 -4.43
N ALA A 38 -8.49 3.09 -3.67
CA ALA A 38 -9.85 2.86 -4.17
C ALA A 38 -10.39 4.05 -5.00
N ARG A 39 -9.87 5.26 -4.77
CA ARG A 39 -10.31 6.49 -5.49
C ARG A 39 -9.11 7.36 -5.91
N PRO A 40 -8.19 6.87 -6.75
CA PRO A 40 -6.96 7.63 -6.98
C PRO A 40 -7.16 8.95 -7.75
N TRP A 41 -8.27 9.08 -8.49
CA TRP A 41 -8.68 10.35 -9.11
C TRP A 41 -8.93 11.47 -8.08
N ALA A 42 -9.31 11.14 -6.84
CA ALA A 42 -9.59 12.09 -5.79
C ALA A 42 -8.33 12.59 -5.06
N LEU A 43 -7.18 11.91 -5.23
CA LEU A 43 -5.94 12.30 -4.57
C LEU A 43 -5.40 13.62 -5.11
N ALA A 44 -4.81 14.41 -4.22
CA ALA A 44 -4.18 15.67 -4.58
C ALA A 44 -3.01 15.41 -5.56
N PRO A 45 -2.86 16.22 -6.64
CA PRO A 45 -1.75 16.09 -7.58
C PRO A 45 -0.37 16.09 -6.92
N GLN A 46 -0.22 16.86 -5.84
CA GLN A 46 1.05 16.96 -5.13
C GLN A 46 1.38 15.67 -4.37
N THR A 47 0.39 15.03 -3.75
CA THR A 47 0.57 13.71 -3.11
C THR A 47 1.06 12.70 -4.13
N VAL A 48 0.39 12.58 -5.29
CA VAL A 48 0.79 11.63 -6.32
C VAL A 48 2.18 11.93 -6.88
N LEU A 49 2.50 13.21 -7.12
CA LEU A 49 3.82 13.59 -7.61
C LEU A 49 4.93 13.23 -6.61
N THR A 50 4.71 13.50 -5.32
CA THR A 50 5.65 13.17 -4.25
C THR A 50 5.87 11.66 -4.20
N GLU A 51 4.80 10.86 -4.19
CA GLU A 51 4.90 9.40 -4.14
C GLU A 51 5.63 8.81 -5.35
N MET A 52 5.29 9.26 -6.56
CA MET A 52 5.95 8.79 -7.79
C MET A 52 7.44 9.14 -7.83
N ARG A 53 7.83 10.28 -7.26
CA ARG A 53 9.24 10.66 -7.10
C ARG A 53 9.93 9.82 -6.05
N SER A 54 9.29 9.62 -4.89
CA SER A 54 9.80 8.79 -3.80
C SER A 54 10.06 7.37 -4.25
N PHE A 55 9.11 6.73 -4.94
CA PHE A 55 9.31 5.39 -5.51
C PHE A 55 10.50 5.36 -6.48
N ALA A 56 10.56 6.29 -7.44
CA ALA A 56 11.64 6.32 -8.42
C ALA A 56 13.02 6.51 -7.79
N ALA A 57 13.10 7.35 -6.75
CA ALA A 57 14.34 7.70 -6.06
C ALA A 57 14.77 6.71 -4.98
N THR A 58 13.90 5.77 -4.57
CA THR A 58 14.21 4.80 -3.51
C THR A 58 15.32 3.85 -3.98
N PRO A 59 16.54 3.91 -3.39
CA PRO A 59 17.70 3.16 -3.89
C PRO A 59 17.59 1.65 -3.65
N VAL A 60 16.85 1.25 -2.60
CA VAL A 60 16.68 -0.14 -2.19
C VAL A 60 15.46 -0.83 -2.81
N PHE A 61 14.72 -0.15 -3.71
CA PHE A 61 13.45 -0.68 -4.23
C PHE A 61 13.63 -2.02 -4.93
N ASP A 62 14.62 -2.13 -5.82
CA ASP A 62 14.86 -3.35 -6.59
C ASP A 62 15.32 -4.51 -5.69
N ALA A 63 16.16 -4.22 -4.70
CA ALA A 63 16.61 -5.20 -3.70
C ALA A 63 15.43 -5.69 -2.83
N MET A 64 14.56 -4.78 -2.39
CA MET A 64 13.35 -5.11 -1.63
C MET A 64 12.40 -5.98 -2.46
N VAL A 65 12.17 -5.67 -3.75
CA VAL A 65 11.30 -6.49 -4.62
C VAL A 65 11.88 -7.88 -4.85
N HIS A 66 13.21 -7.98 -4.99
CA HIS A 66 13.89 -9.27 -5.06
C HIS A 66 13.68 -10.08 -3.77
N GLU A 67 13.95 -9.49 -2.61
CA GLU A 67 13.78 -10.13 -1.31
C GLU A 67 12.33 -10.55 -1.05
N LEU A 68 11.35 -9.73 -1.41
CA LEU A 68 9.93 -10.11 -1.31
C LEU A 68 9.61 -11.33 -2.19
N ALA A 69 10.27 -11.48 -3.34
CA ALA A 69 10.02 -12.55 -4.31
C ALA A 69 10.74 -13.86 -4.00
N THR A 70 11.93 -13.80 -3.42
CA THR A 70 12.81 -14.97 -3.24
C THR A 70 13.14 -15.27 -1.79
N GLY A 71 12.92 -14.31 -0.89
CA GLY A 71 13.20 -14.43 0.53
C GLY A 71 12.22 -15.33 1.27
N PRO A 72 12.55 -15.66 2.54
CA PRO A 72 11.68 -16.47 3.38
C PRO A 72 10.36 -15.72 3.67
N LEU A 73 9.26 -16.49 3.76
CA LEU A 73 7.99 -15.92 4.21
C LEU A 73 8.08 -15.54 5.69
N GLN A 74 7.39 -14.46 6.07
CA GLN A 74 7.26 -14.07 7.46
C GLN A 74 6.48 -15.17 8.23
N ALA A 75 7.10 -15.71 9.29
CA ALA A 75 6.54 -16.80 10.08
C ALA A 75 5.36 -16.36 10.97
N GLY A 76 5.24 -15.06 11.25
CA GLY A 76 4.28 -14.53 12.21
C GLY A 76 4.73 -14.72 13.66
N ALA A 77 3.78 -14.59 14.59
CA ALA A 77 3.99 -14.85 16.01
C ALA A 77 2.69 -15.36 16.64
N ALA A 78 2.71 -16.60 17.14
CA ALA A 78 1.57 -17.19 17.84
C ALA A 78 1.19 -16.41 19.11
N SER A 79 2.17 -15.74 19.74
CA SER A 79 1.96 -14.81 20.84
C SER A 79 2.73 -13.53 20.57
N THR A 80 2.01 -12.41 20.54
CA THR A 80 2.58 -11.07 20.41
C THR A 80 2.73 -10.44 21.80
N PRO A 81 3.83 -9.72 22.09
CA PRO A 81 4.08 -9.15 23.42
C PRO A 81 3.11 -8.01 23.83
N GLY A 82 2.18 -7.63 22.96
CA GLY A 82 1.19 -6.59 23.21
C GLY A 82 0.00 -6.67 22.26
N ARG A 83 -0.83 -5.62 22.29
CA ARG A 83 -1.98 -5.45 21.39
C ARG A 83 -1.50 -5.23 19.96
N VAL A 84 -1.98 -6.06 19.04
CA VAL A 84 -1.72 -5.91 17.60
C VAL A 84 -3.05 -5.64 16.91
N THR A 85 -3.11 -4.60 16.08
CA THR A 85 -4.23 -4.35 15.16
C THR A 85 -3.68 -4.39 13.74
N ILE A 86 -4.34 -5.16 12.87
CA ILE A 86 -4.02 -5.24 11.43
C ILE A 86 -5.14 -4.52 10.68
N GLY A 87 -4.81 -3.41 10.02
CA GLY A 87 -5.74 -2.71 9.13
C GLY A 87 -5.64 -3.22 7.70
N TRP A 88 -6.77 -3.47 7.03
CA TRP A 88 -6.78 -3.95 5.65
C TRP A 88 -7.91 -3.35 4.82
N GLY A 89 -7.60 -2.83 3.63
CA GLY A 89 -8.60 -2.31 2.71
C GLY A 89 -9.29 -3.42 1.89
N ARG A 90 -10.61 -3.37 1.76
CA ARG A 90 -11.37 -4.35 0.96
C ARG A 90 -11.09 -4.26 -0.54
N ASN A 91 -10.58 -3.13 -1.01
CA ASN A 91 -10.23 -2.91 -2.41
C ASN A 91 -8.71 -2.93 -2.65
N ASP A 92 -7.92 -3.46 -1.71
CA ASP A 92 -6.47 -3.61 -1.90
C ASP A 92 -6.17 -4.54 -3.08
N ARG A 93 -5.46 -4.01 -4.08
CA ARG A 93 -5.08 -4.73 -5.31
C ARG A 93 -3.59 -5.08 -5.32
N LEU A 94 -2.83 -4.65 -4.33
CA LEU A 94 -1.43 -5.01 -4.12
C LEU A 94 -1.33 -6.21 -3.16
N LEU A 95 -1.91 -6.07 -1.96
CA LEU A 95 -2.05 -7.15 -0.97
C LEU A 95 -3.52 -7.57 -0.90
N LEU A 96 -3.90 -8.49 -1.78
CA LEU A 96 -5.29 -8.90 -1.97
C LEU A 96 -5.97 -9.26 -0.64
N PRO A 97 -7.26 -8.89 -0.41
CA PRO A 97 -7.96 -9.13 0.86
C PRO A 97 -7.88 -10.56 1.40
N ARG A 98 -7.81 -11.58 0.53
CA ARG A 98 -7.59 -12.98 0.94
C ARG A 98 -6.31 -13.18 1.78
N GLN A 99 -5.31 -12.33 1.61
CA GLN A 99 -4.06 -12.36 2.36
C GLN A 99 -4.23 -11.83 3.79
N ALA A 100 -5.26 -11.03 4.07
CA ALA A 100 -5.58 -10.60 5.44
C ALA A 100 -5.86 -11.79 6.36
N HIS A 101 -6.51 -12.85 5.84
CA HIS A 101 -6.74 -14.08 6.59
C HIS A 101 -5.43 -14.83 6.89
N ARG A 102 -4.45 -14.79 5.98
CA ARG A 102 -3.11 -15.34 6.23
C ARG A 102 -2.40 -14.56 7.33
N ALA A 103 -2.50 -13.23 7.30
CA ALA A 103 -1.97 -12.38 8.35
C ALA A 103 -2.64 -12.66 9.71
N GLN A 104 -3.96 -12.80 9.74
CA GLN A 104 -4.70 -13.17 10.96
C GLN A 104 -4.30 -14.56 11.49
N ALA A 105 -4.10 -15.55 10.62
CA ALA A 105 -3.65 -16.87 11.03
C ALA A 105 -2.21 -16.85 11.59
N ALA A 106 -1.34 -16.01 11.03
CA ALA A 106 0.03 -15.82 11.48
C ALA A 106 0.14 -15.03 12.81
N PHE A 107 -0.88 -14.22 13.11
CA PHE A 107 -0.99 -13.45 14.35
C PHE A 107 -2.39 -13.64 14.98
N PRO A 108 -2.66 -14.79 15.62
CA PRO A 108 -4.01 -15.14 16.07
C PRO A 108 -4.63 -14.14 17.05
N ASN A 109 -3.80 -13.49 17.86
CA ASN A 109 -4.23 -12.50 18.87
C ASN A 109 -4.36 -11.07 18.30
N ALA A 110 -4.06 -10.85 17.02
CA ALA A 110 -4.25 -9.56 16.38
C ALA A 110 -5.73 -9.28 16.13
N ARG A 111 -6.13 -8.02 16.26
CA ARG A 111 -7.46 -7.54 15.84
C ARG A 111 -7.39 -7.12 14.37
N LEU A 112 -8.07 -7.85 13.48
CA LEU A 112 -8.24 -7.43 12.09
C LEU A 112 -9.32 -6.36 11.96
N ARG A 113 -8.98 -5.23 11.34
CA ARG A 113 -9.88 -4.11 11.02
C ARG A 113 -9.97 -3.94 9.50
N TRP A 114 -11.16 -4.15 8.96
CA TRP A 114 -11.46 -3.97 7.53
C TRP A 114 -11.84 -2.54 7.20
N PHE A 115 -11.29 -1.95 6.15
CA PHE A 115 -11.74 -0.66 5.61
C PHE A 115 -12.53 -0.90 4.31
N ASP A 116 -13.83 -0.60 4.29
CA ASP A 116 -14.75 -1.05 3.23
C ASP A 116 -14.53 -0.36 1.87
N HIS A 117 -14.19 0.93 1.88
CA HIS A 117 -13.99 1.74 0.67
C HIS A 117 -12.53 2.17 0.51
N CYS A 118 -11.62 1.23 0.73
CA CYS A 118 -10.19 1.49 0.86
C CYS A 118 -9.36 0.49 0.06
N GLY A 119 -8.35 1.00 -0.65
CA GLY A 119 -7.29 0.25 -1.29
C GLY A 119 -6.19 -0.14 -0.31
N HIS A 120 -4.95 -0.09 -0.79
CA HIS A 120 -3.76 -0.46 -0.03
C HIS A 120 -3.39 0.56 1.06
N PHE A 121 -3.71 1.85 0.86
CA PHE A 121 -3.35 2.91 1.79
C PHE A 121 -4.59 3.55 2.46
N PRO A 122 -4.99 3.06 3.65
CA PRO A 122 -6.10 3.63 4.43
C PRO A 122 -5.99 5.12 4.69
N HIS A 123 -4.79 5.62 4.96
CA HIS A 123 -4.57 7.05 5.21
C HIS A 123 -4.82 7.95 3.99
N TRP A 124 -4.90 7.39 2.78
CA TRP A 124 -5.30 8.12 1.58
C TRP A 124 -6.81 8.05 1.34
N ASP A 125 -7.39 6.85 1.47
CA ASP A 125 -8.79 6.62 1.08
C ASP A 125 -9.79 6.95 2.20
N GLN A 126 -9.39 6.74 3.47
CA GLN A 126 -10.22 6.85 4.68
C GLN A 126 -9.41 7.47 5.84
N PRO A 127 -8.94 8.72 5.74
CA PRO A 127 -8.00 9.31 6.71
C PRO A 127 -8.59 9.40 8.12
N GLU A 128 -9.85 9.80 8.29
CA GLU A 128 -10.48 9.89 9.61
C GLU A 128 -10.61 8.51 10.27
N GLU A 129 -11.06 7.50 9.52
CA GLU A 129 -11.19 6.12 9.99
C GLU A 129 -9.82 5.54 10.37
N THR A 130 -8.78 5.90 9.62
CA THR A 130 -7.40 5.48 9.91
C THR A 130 -6.92 6.07 11.22
N VAL A 131 -7.11 7.38 11.43
CA VAL A 131 -6.76 8.06 12.69
C VAL A 131 -7.50 7.44 13.87
N GLN A 132 -8.82 7.23 13.75
CA GLN A 132 -9.62 6.61 14.81
C GLN A 132 -9.14 5.18 15.11
N THR A 133 -8.79 4.40 14.09
CA THR A 133 -8.26 3.05 14.27
C THR A 133 -6.95 3.05 15.05
N ILE A 134 -6.04 3.98 14.74
CA ILE A 134 -4.78 4.14 15.46
C ILE A 134 -5.05 4.52 16.92
N LEU A 135 -5.82 5.57 17.17
CA LEU A 135 -6.15 6.03 18.52
C LEU A 135 -6.80 4.94 19.38
N GLN A 136 -7.73 4.16 18.80
CA GLN A 136 -8.36 3.04 19.50
C GLN A 136 -7.43 1.83 19.72
N ALA A 137 -6.36 1.71 18.94
CA ALA A 137 -5.40 0.62 19.08
C ALA A 137 -4.28 0.97 20.08
N THR A 138 -3.98 2.26 20.27
CA THR A 138 -2.87 2.74 21.10
C THR A 138 -3.28 3.46 22.38
N GLY A 139 -4.55 3.87 22.51
CA GLY A 139 -5.14 4.40 23.75
C GLY A 139 -5.51 3.30 24.73
#